data_AF-A0A966Z0B0-F1
#
_entry.id   AF-A0A966Z0B0-F1
#
_cell.length_a   1.000
_cell.length_b   1.000
_cell.length_c   1.000
_cell.angle_alpha   90.00
_cell.angle_beta   90.00
_cell.angle_gamma   90.00
#
_symmetry.space_group_name_H-M   'P 1'
#
loop_
_entity.id
_entity.type
_entity.pdbx_description
1 polymer ?
#
loop_
_entity_poly.entity_id
_entity_poly.type
_entity_poly.pdbx_seq_one_letter_code
_entity_poly.pdbx_strand_id
1 'polypeptide(L)'
;NLAWLDYVVKVAQDRALDHLVIAMQADLFYSSEQATSPKSGLRDTIARLNQLLSHWNKPALIIHGDSHQLIIDQPFKHPGTKRVIERAYRIQVMGDHQVEALEITIDPGKRSPFSFRPLVIR
;
A
#
# COMPACT_ATOMS: atom_id res chain seq x y z
N ASN A 1 -13.63 -5.10 5.44
CA ASN A 1 -12.52 -5.36 4.50
C ASN A 1 -11.41 -6.28 5.01
N LEU A 2 -11.36 -6.65 6.30
CA LEU A 2 -10.26 -7.51 6.83
C LEU A 2 -10.19 -8.90 6.18
N ALA A 3 -11.32 -9.62 6.13
CA ALA A 3 -11.38 -10.95 5.52
C ALA A 3 -10.99 -10.95 4.04
N TRP A 4 -11.26 -9.86 3.32
CA TRP A 4 -10.85 -9.70 1.94
C TRP A 4 -9.32 -9.55 1.81
N LEU A 5 -8.68 -8.75 2.68
CA LEU A 5 -7.22 -8.63 2.71
C LEU A 5 -6.55 -9.99 2.98
N ASP A 6 -7.12 -10.76 3.90
CA ASP A 6 -6.64 -12.10 4.22
C ASP A 6 -6.71 -13.03 3.03
N TYR A 7 -7.86 -13.03 2.36
CA TYR A 7 -8.08 -13.84 1.18
C TYR A 7 -7.10 -13.48 0.06
N VAL A 8 -6.88 -12.20 -0.22
CA VAL A 8 -5.95 -11.75 -1.26
C VAL A 8 -4.52 -12.25 -1.00
N VAL A 9 -4.01 -12.11 0.22
CA VAL A 9 -2.65 -12.57 0.55
C VAL A 9 -2.57 -14.09 0.56
N LYS A 10 -3.61 -14.79 1.05
CA LYS A 10 -3.69 -16.25 0.97
C LYS A 10 -3.62 -16.74 -0.48
N VAL A 11 -4.40 -16.15 -1.39
CA VAL A 11 -4.38 -16.52 -2.81
C VAL A 11 -2.99 -16.30 -3.41
N ALA A 12 -2.31 -15.19 -3.06
CA ALA A 12 -0.96 -14.91 -3.55
C ALA A 12 0.07 -15.94 -3.04
N GLN A 13 -0.06 -16.38 -1.78
CA GLN A 13 0.78 -17.42 -1.19
C GLN A 13 0.52 -18.79 -1.81
N ASP A 14 -0.76 -19.20 -1.91
CA ASP A 14 -1.16 -20.50 -2.47
C ASP A 14 -0.73 -20.65 -3.94
N ARG A 15 -0.71 -19.55 -4.69
CA ARG A 15 -0.25 -19.51 -6.10
C ARG A 15 1.24 -19.22 -6.24
N ALA A 16 1.98 -19.13 -5.14
CA ALA A 16 3.41 -18.81 -5.10
C ALA A 16 3.79 -17.53 -5.88
N LEU A 17 2.92 -16.52 -5.92
CA LEU A 17 3.18 -15.28 -6.68
C LEU A 17 4.41 -14.56 -6.14
N ASP A 18 5.11 -13.84 -7.01
CA ASP A 18 6.33 -13.12 -6.63
C ASP A 18 6.09 -11.69 -6.16
N HIS A 19 4.91 -11.15 -6.47
CA HIS A 19 4.57 -9.75 -6.24
C HIS A 19 3.11 -9.64 -5.81
N LEU A 20 2.82 -8.63 -5.00
CA LEU A 20 1.47 -8.31 -4.58
C LEU A 20 1.14 -6.86 -4.94
N VAL A 21 0.02 -6.63 -5.61
CA VAL A 21 -0.53 -5.28 -5.82
C VAL A 21 -1.96 -5.27 -5.31
N ILE A 22 -2.27 -4.33 -4.42
CA ILE A 22 -3.62 -4.14 -3.87
C ILE A 22 -4.03 -2.70 -4.12
N ALA A 23 -5.14 -2.49 -4.82
CA ALA A 23 -5.77 -1.18 -4.97
C ALA A 23 -7.03 -1.11 -4.10
N MET A 24 -7.19 -0.04 -3.33
CA MET A 24 -8.37 0.18 -2.48
C MET A 24 -8.64 1.67 -2.25
N GLN A 25 -9.90 2.05 -2.03
CA GLN A 25 -10.25 3.40 -1.58
C GLN A 25 -10.13 3.50 -0.06
N ALA A 26 -9.46 4.56 0.42
CA ALA A 26 -9.50 5.14 1.77
C ALA A 26 -8.25 6.02 1.96
N ASP A 27 -8.36 7.09 2.76
CA ASP A 27 -7.16 7.71 3.31
C ASP A 27 -6.67 6.99 4.57
N LEU A 28 -5.73 6.06 4.38
CA LEU A 28 -5.16 5.28 5.47
C LEU A 28 -4.20 6.08 6.37
N PHE A 29 -3.74 7.25 5.94
CA PHE A 29 -2.59 7.94 6.56
C PHE A 29 -2.74 9.46 6.69
N TYR A 30 -3.94 10.04 6.52
CA TYR A 30 -4.17 11.49 6.70
C TYR A 30 -3.79 12.00 8.08
N SER A 31 -3.82 11.14 9.10
CA SER A 31 -3.29 11.44 10.43
C SER A 31 -2.67 10.19 11.06
N SER A 32 -1.69 10.40 11.93
CA SER A 32 -1.06 9.32 12.70
C SER A 32 -2.05 8.58 13.61
N GLU A 33 -3.13 9.24 14.00
CA GLU A 33 -4.20 8.68 14.82
C GLU A 33 -4.98 7.57 14.12
N GLN A 34 -4.98 7.51 12.77
CA GLN A 34 -5.66 6.43 12.05
C GLN A 34 -5.17 5.05 12.47
N ALA A 35 -3.87 4.92 12.76
CA ALA A 35 -3.27 3.65 13.12
C ALA A 35 -3.45 3.27 14.60
N THR A 36 -3.87 4.20 15.47
CA THR A 36 -3.81 4.02 16.94
C THR A 36 -5.14 4.31 17.65
N SER A 37 -5.94 5.23 17.14
CA SER A 37 -7.18 5.67 17.78
C SER A 37 -8.24 4.58 17.72
N PRO A 38 -8.89 4.22 18.84
CA PRO A 38 -10.01 3.29 18.83
C PRO A 38 -11.25 3.84 18.14
N LYS A 39 -11.29 5.16 17.85
CA LYS A 39 -12.37 5.80 17.09
C LYS A 39 -12.15 5.72 15.58
N SER A 40 -10.96 5.35 15.10
CA SER A 40 -10.72 5.19 13.68
C SER A 40 -11.32 3.89 13.17
N GLY A 41 -12.20 3.97 12.17
CA GLY A 41 -12.70 2.81 11.43
C GLY A 41 -11.64 2.14 10.54
N LEU A 42 -10.50 2.80 10.31
CA LEU A 42 -9.40 2.29 9.50
C LEU A 42 -8.30 1.63 10.32
N ARG A 43 -8.30 1.80 11.65
CA ARG A 43 -7.31 1.24 12.58
C ARG A 43 -7.03 -0.23 12.31
N ASP A 44 -8.08 -1.04 12.26
CA ASP A 44 -7.93 -2.49 12.11
C ASP A 44 -7.48 -2.87 10.70
N THR A 45 -7.85 -2.09 9.68
CA THR A 45 -7.38 -2.25 8.30
C THR A 45 -5.87 -1.98 8.21
N ILE A 46 -5.39 -0.90 8.82
CA ILE A 46 -3.97 -0.53 8.84
C ILE A 46 -3.16 -1.55 9.65
N ALA A 47 -3.68 -1.97 10.81
CA ALA A 47 -3.05 -3.01 11.63
C ALA A 47 -2.94 -4.33 10.85
N ARG A 48 -4.01 -4.72 10.14
CA ARG A 48 -4.02 -5.96 9.36
C ARG A 48 -3.10 -5.89 8.15
N LEU A 49 -3.06 -4.77 7.43
CA LEU A 49 -2.10 -4.54 6.35
C LEU A 49 -0.65 -4.70 6.85
N ASN A 50 -0.30 -4.05 7.96
CA ASN A 50 1.03 -4.19 8.56
C ASN A 50 1.36 -5.64 8.93
N GLN A 51 0.40 -6.37 9.50
CA GLN A 51 0.58 -7.78 9.83
C GLN A 51 0.79 -8.63 8.57
N LEU A 52 -0.10 -8.52 7.58
CA LEU A 52 -0.03 -9.30 6.34
C LEU A 52 1.26 -8.99 5.57
N LEU A 53 1.59 -7.72 5.42
CA LEU A 53 2.82 -7.28 4.77
C LEU A 53 4.05 -7.74 5.54
N SER A 54 4.04 -7.78 6.88
CA SER A 54 5.20 -8.29 7.62
C SER A 54 5.51 -9.76 7.32
N HIS A 55 4.50 -10.58 7.01
CA HIS A 55 4.66 -12.00 6.64
C HIS A 55 4.89 -12.21 5.13
N TRP A 56 4.43 -11.30 4.28
CA TRP A 56 4.67 -11.34 2.84
C TRP A 56 6.12 -10.96 2.51
N ASN A 57 7.02 -11.93 2.48
CA ASN A 57 8.47 -11.69 2.32
C ASN A 57 8.93 -11.28 0.91
N LYS A 58 8.00 -10.89 0.03
CA LYS A 58 8.28 -10.43 -1.33
C LYS A 58 7.80 -8.99 -1.54
N PRO A 59 8.10 -8.33 -2.67
CA PRO A 59 7.64 -6.96 -2.91
C PRO A 59 6.11 -6.85 -2.93
N ALA A 60 5.59 -5.76 -2.35
CA ALA A 60 4.17 -5.45 -2.34
C ALA A 60 3.93 -3.95 -2.61
N LEU A 61 2.86 -3.64 -3.33
CA LEU A 61 2.42 -2.28 -3.62
C LEU A 61 0.97 -2.10 -3.20
N ILE A 62 0.69 -1.09 -2.37
CA ILE A 62 -0.65 -0.69 -1.96
C ILE A 62 -0.99 0.65 -2.61
N ILE A 63 -2.03 0.68 -3.44
CA ILE A 63 -2.51 1.86 -4.14
C ILE A 63 -3.81 2.32 -3.48
N HIS A 64 -3.88 3.58 -3.08
CA HIS A 64 -5.09 4.18 -2.53
C HIS A 64 -5.24 5.65 -2.93
N GLY A 65 -6.36 6.27 -2.57
CA GLY A 65 -6.67 7.67 -2.88
C GLY A 65 -7.24 8.41 -1.67
N ASP A 66 -8.23 9.28 -1.92
CA ASP A 66 -9.03 10.07 -0.95
C ASP A 66 -8.42 11.43 -0.55
N SER A 67 -7.10 11.51 -0.33
CA SER A 67 -6.41 12.79 -0.06
C SER A 67 -5.96 13.57 -1.30
N HIS A 68 -6.14 13.01 -2.50
CA HIS A 68 -5.90 13.69 -3.79
C HIS A 68 -4.46 14.21 -4.04
N GLN A 69 -3.47 13.74 -3.28
CA GLN A 69 -2.06 14.11 -3.47
C GLN A 69 -1.24 12.88 -3.84
N LEU A 70 -0.33 13.03 -4.81
CA LEU A 70 0.65 11.99 -5.11
C LEU A 70 1.59 11.78 -3.93
N ILE A 71 1.54 10.60 -3.31
CA ILE A 71 2.54 10.18 -2.33
C ILE A 71 3.07 8.81 -2.73
N ILE A 72 4.39 8.67 -2.76
CA ILE A 72 5.09 7.42 -3.05
C ILE A 72 6.12 7.20 -1.94
N ASP A 73 5.87 6.22 -1.07
CA ASP A 73 6.73 5.94 0.09
C ASP A 73 6.54 4.51 0.62
N GLN A 74 7.10 4.22 1.81
CA GLN A 74 7.06 2.92 2.48
C GLN A 74 6.61 3.09 3.95
N PRO A 75 5.31 3.32 4.21
CA PRO A 75 4.85 3.70 5.55
C PRO A 75 4.53 2.49 6.44
N PHE A 76 4.54 1.29 5.86
CA PHE A 76 4.19 0.05 6.56
C PHE A 76 5.30 -0.36 7.53
N LYS A 77 4.91 -0.86 8.69
CA LYS A 77 5.81 -1.17 9.81
C LYS A 77 5.55 -2.55 10.37
N HIS A 78 6.62 -3.23 10.75
CA HIS A 78 6.55 -4.49 11.48
C HIS A 78 5.74 -4.31 12.78
N PRO A 79 4.76 -5.19 13.06
CA PRO A 79 4.10 -5.23 14.36
C PRO A 79 5.13 -5.38 15.50
N GLY A 80 4.91 -4.70 16.61
CA GLY A 80 5.84 -4.70 17.76
C GLY A 80 7.05 -3.79 17.56
N THR A 81 7.96 -4.11 16.63
CA THR A 81 9.25 -3.40 16.48
C THR A 81 9.14 -2.02 15.83
N LYS A 82 8.04 -1.76 15.10
CA LYS A 82 7.78 -0.51 14.37
C LYS A 82 8.83 -0.17 13.29
N ARG A 83 9.73 -1.10 12.94
CA ARG A 83 10.67 -0.96 11.82
C ARG A 83 9.91 -0.92 10.50
N VAL A 84 10.36 -0.09 9.57
CA VAL A 84 9.78 0.00 8.22
C VAL A 84 9.92 -1.33 7.47
N ILE A 85 8.88 -1.71 6.74
CA ILE A 85 8.88 -2.87 5.84
C ILE A 85 9.33 -2.38 4.46
N GLU A 86 10.64 -2.39 4.19
CA GLU A 86 11.25 -1.78 2.98
C GLU A 86 10.76 -2.38 1.65
N ARG A 87 10.16 -3.57 1.66
CA ARG A 87 9.60 -4.22 0.46
C ARG A 87 8.13 -3.87 0.21
N ALA A 88 7.49 -3.08 1.08
CA ALA A 88 6.10 -2.70 0.98
C ALA A 88 5.98 -1.20 0.66
N TYR A 89 5.49 -0.90 -0.54
CA TYR A 89 5.36 0.43 -1.09
C TYR A 89 3.91 0.89 -1.00
N ARG A 90 3.72 2.20 -0.89
CA ARG A 90 2.43 2.87 -0.98
C ARG A 90 2.44 3.84 -2.16
N ILE A 91 1.32 3.89 -2.88
CA ILE A 91 0.93 5.02 -3.70
C ILE A 91 -0.36 5.60 -3.12
N GLN A 92 -0.35 6.89 -2.80
CA GLN A 92 -1.56 7.70 -2.78
C GLN A 92 -1.69 8.37 -4.14
N VAL A 93 -2.81 8.20 -4.82
CA VAL A 93 -3.03 8.75 -6.16
C VAL A 93 -3.40 10.23 -6.11
N MET A 94 -3.08 10.93 -7.20
CA MET A 94 -3.52 12.29 -7.44
C MET A 94 -5.05 12.37 -7.62
N GLY A 95 -5.61 13.55 -7.41
CA GLY A 95 -7.02 13.84 -7.64
C GLY A 95 -7.32 15.33 -7.50
N ASP A 96 -8.60 15.71 -7.60
CA ASP A 96 -9.09 17.09 -7.45
C ASP A 96 -8.32 18.13 -8.28
N HIS A 97 -7.36 18.85 -7.70
CA HIS A 97 -6.57 19.86 -8.41
C HIS A 97 -5.39 19.28 -9.21
N GLN A 98 -5.12 17.97 -9.09
CA GLN A 98 -4.09 17.23 -9.82
C GLN A 98 -4.74 16.07 -10.60
N VAL A 99 -5.61 16.38 -11.58
CA VAL A 99 -6.24 15.34 -12.43
C VAL A 99 -5.24 14.87 -13.50
N GLU A 100 -4.24 14.14 -13.05
CA GLU A 100 -3.15 13.61 -13.86
C GLU A 100 -3.10 12.08 -13.77
N ALA A 101 -2.23 11.45 -14.55
CA ALA A 101 -2.05 10.00 -14.51
C ALA A 101 -0.71 9.61 -13.88
N LEU A 102 -0.65 8.44 -13.26
CA LEU A 102 0.59 7.82 -12.80
C LEU A 102 0.81 6.53 -13.58
N GLU A 103 1.89 6.45 -14.34
CA GLU A 103 2.33 5.20 -14.95
C GLU A 103 3.13 4.39 -13.93
N ILE A 104 2.74 3.13 -13.75
CA ILE A 104 3.39 2.17 -12.85
C ILE A 104 3.96 1.04 -13.69
N THR A 105 5.28 0.87 -13.64
CA THR A 105 5.97 -0.24 -14.30
C THR A 105 6.39 -1.26 -13.24
N ILE A 106 6.11 -2.53 -13.52
CA ILE A 106 6.47 -3.67 -12.66
C ILE A 106 7.48 -4.54 -13.41
N ASP A 107 8.72 -4.58 -12.92
CA ASP A 107 9.80 -5.41 -13.43
C ASP A 107 10.13 -6.51 -12.42
N PRO A 108 9.57 -7.73 -12.58
CA PRO A 108 9.69 -8.79 -11.57
C PRO A 108 11.11 -9.34 -11.43
N GLY A 109 12.03 -9.04 -12.35
CA GLY A 109 13.42 -9.47 -12.28
C GLY A 109 14.31 -8.55 -11.41
N LYS A 110 13.81 -7.38 -11.01
CA LYS A 110 14.57 -6.40 -10.23
C LYS A 110 14.34 -6.52 -8.73
N ARG A 111 15.37 -6.23 -7.95
CA ARG A 111 15.30 -6.13 -6.48
C ARG A 111 14.26 -5.08 -6.03
N SER A 112 14.14 -3.98 -6.76
CA SER A 112 13.09 -2.97 -6.60
C SER A 112 12.21 -3.01 -7.86
N PRO A 113 11.11 -3.78 -7.86
CA PRO A 113 10.35 -4.08 -9.08
C PRO A 113 9.45 -2.94 -9.52
N PHE A 114 9.12 -1.98 -8.64
CA PHE A 114 8.19 -0.91 -8.96
C PHE A 114 8.93 0.35 -9.40
N SER A 115 8.47 0.96 -10.50
CA SER A 115 8.89 2.28 -10.98
C SER A 115 7.67 3.13 -11.26
N PHE A 116 7.75 4.43 -11.00
CA PHE A 116 6.61 5.34 -11.01
C PHE A 116 6.93 6.59 -11.83
N ARG A 117 6.07 6.94 -12.78
CA ARG A 117 6.24 8.11 -13.65
C ARG A 117 4.94 8.92 -13.71
N PRO A 118 4.89 10.11 -13.10
CA PRO A 118 3.77 11.04 -13.26
C PRO A 118 3.65 11.49 -14.72
N LEU A 119 2.41 11.55 -15.21
CA LEU A 119 2.03 12.03 -16.53
C LEU A 119 1.23 13.32 -16.35
N VAL A 120 1.98 14.42 -16.30
CA VAL A 120 1.46 15.78 -16.11
C VAL A 120 0.95 16.31 -17.46
N ILE A 121 -0.28 16.83 -17.49
CA ILE A 121 -0.80 17.58 -18.64
C ILE A 121 -0.34 19.03 -18.47
N ARG A 122 0.34 19.57 -19.48
CA ARG A 122 0.77 20.98 -19.52
C ARG A 122 -0.20 21.83 -20.33
#